data_AF-A0A969JLF1-F1
#
_entry.id   AF-A0A969JLF1-F1
#
_cell.length_a   1.000
_cell.length_b   1.000
_cell.length_c   1.000
_cell.angle_alpha   90.00
_cell.angle_beta   90.00
_cell.angle_gamma   90.00
#
_symmetry.space_group_name_H-M   'P 1'
#
loop_
_entity.id
_entity.type
_entity.pdbx_description
1 polymer ?
#
loop_
_entity_poly.entity_id
_entity_poly.type
_entity_poly.pdbx_seq_one_letter_code
_entity_poly.pdbx_strand_id
1 'polypeptide(L)' 'MRSADDDETEAETLTFSPAPRAAQRRKSFEEIAPRNFSFNSPYGACEHCDGLGTRFEVDPELVIPNPELSINEGAIAP' A
#
# COMPACT_ATOMS: atom_id res chain seq x y z
N MET A 1 60.29 21.11 6.38
CA MET A 1 59.07 20.79 7.14
C MET A 1 58.01 21.83 6.85
N ARG A 2 57.08 21.49 5.97
CA ARG A 2 55.67 21.87 5.96
C ARG A 2 55.11 21.40 4.63
N SER A 3 54.67 20.16 4.63
CA SER A 3 53.81 19.61 3.59
C SER A 3 52.59 20.53 3.47
N ALA A 4 52.22 20.86 2.24
CA ALA A 4 50.89 21.38 1.97
C ALA A 4 49.94 20.22 2.22
N ASP A 5 49.14 20.33 3.28
CA ASP A 5 47.94 19.52 3.44
C ASP A 5 46.95 20.04 2.40
N ASP A 6 46.93 19.40 1.22
CA ASP A 6 45.84 19.50 0.25
C ASP A 6 44.56 19.02 0.94
N ASP A 7 43.77 19.97 1.46
CA ASP A 7 42.40 19.74 1.91
C ASP A 7 41.53 19.54 0.65
N GLU A 8 41.65 18.35 0.05
CA GLU A 8 40.79 17.86 -1.02
C GLU A 8 39.36 17.77 -0.46
N THR A 9 38.60 18.83 -0.67
CA THR A 9 37.15 18.80 -0.47
C THR A 9 36.56 18.00 -1.61
N GLU A 10 36.52 16.68 -1.43
CA GLU A 10 35.84 15.75 -2.33
C GLU A 10 34.38 16.23 -2.50
N ALA A 11 34.08 16.80 -3.67
CA ALA A 11 32.76 17.31 -3.97
C ALA A 11 31.76 16.13 -4.00
N GLU A 12 30.89 16.06 -3.00
CA GLU A 12 29.85 15.04 -2.93
C GLU A 12 28.91 15.18 -4.13
N THR A 13 28.79 14.11 -4.93
CA THR A 13 27.93 14.10 -6.11
C THR A 13 26.48 13.86 -5.69
N LEU A 14 25.67 14.92 -5.75
CA LEU A 14 24.24 14.87 -5.46
C LEU A 14 23.44 14.56 -6.73
N THR A 15 22.49 13.62 -6.63
CA THR A 15 21.57 13.27 -7.73
C THR A 15 20.18 13.84 -7.47
N PHE A 16 19.66 14.63 -8.42
CA PHE A 16 18.35 15.27 -8.33
C PHE A 16 17.38 14.72 -9.39
N SER A 17 16.08 14.81 -9.11
CA SER A 17 15.00 14.46 -10.04
C SER A 17 13.86 15.47 -9.94
N PRO A 18 13.28 15.92 -11.07
CA PRO A 18 12.20 16.92 -11.06
C PRO A 18 10.82 16.35 -10.70
N ALA A 19 10.66 15.01 -10.68
CA ALA A 19 9.42 14.32 -10.37
C ALA A 19 9.56 13.48 -9.08
N PRO A 20 8.46 13.24 -8.33
CA PRO A 20 8.50 12.46 -7.10
C PRO A 20 8.92 11.01 -7.40
N ARG A 21 10.16 10.69 -7.06
CA ARG A 21 10.78 9.37 -7.22
C ARG A 21 11.42 8.94 -5.92
N ALA A 22 11.30 7.66 -5.59
CA ALA A 22 12.05 7.12 -4.46
C ALA A 22 13.56 7.13 -4.79
N ALA A 23 14.38 7.73 -3.92
CA ALA A 23 15.82 7.89 -4.15
C ALA A 23 16.57 6.55 -4.34
N GLN A 24 16.08 5.48 -3.68
CA GLN A 24 16.73 4.16 -3.69
C GLN A 24 15.97 3.11 -4.52
N ARG A 25 14.73 3.39 -4.95
CA ARG A 25 13.89 2.42 -5.68
C ARG A 25 13.31 3.05 -6.93
N ARG A 26 13.12 2.24 -7.98
CA ARG A 26 12.48 2.67 -9.24
C ARG A 26 10.95 2.78 -9.11
N LYS A 27 10.46 3.41 -8.05
CA LYS A 27 9.04 3.76 -7.90
C LYS A 27 8.89 5.25 -8.18
N SER A 28 8.11 5.58 -9.20
CA SER A 28 7.63 6.93 -9.47
C SER A 28 6.20 7.04 -8.97
N PHE A 29 5.89 8.16 -8.34
CA PHE A 29 4.52 8.49 -7.96
C PHE A 29 3.89 9.39 -9.02
N GLU A 30 2.58 9.30 -9.16
CA GLU A 30 1.82 10.28 -9.93
C GLU A 30 1.82 11.64 -9.22
N GLU A 31 1.51 12.70 -9.96
CA GLU A 31 1.45 14.05 -9.41
C GLU A 31 0.46 14.10 -8.24
N ILE A 32 0.93 14.60 -7.11
CA ILE A 32 0.17 14.63 -5.86
C ILE A 32 -0.94 15.67 -5.99
N ALA A 33 -2.19 15.22 -6.02
CA ALA A 33 -3.37 16.06 -6.06
C ALA A 33 -4.34 15.67 -4.92
N PRO A 34 -5.22 16.59 -4.47
CA PRO A 34 -6.19 16.29 -3.41
C PRO A 34 -7.07 15.06 -3.68
N ARG A 35 -7.40 14.80 -4.96
CA ARG A 35 -8.19 13.64 -5.39
C ARG A 35 -7.51 12.30 -5.10
N ASN A 36 -6.18 12.25 -5.04
CA ASN A 36 -5.43 11.02 -4.73
C ASN A 36 -5.62 10.59 -3.27
N PHE A 37 -6.13 11.48 -2.42
CA PHE A 37 -6.45 11.20 -1.01
C PHE A 37 -7.97 11.11 -0.76
N SER A 38 -8.76 11.14 -1.83
CA SER A 38 -10.21 10.99 -1.73
C SER A 38 -10.59 9.54 -2.00
N PHE A 39 -11.12 8.86 -0.98
CA PHE A 39 -11.68 7.52 -1.13
C PHE A 39 -12.94 7.49 -2.02
N ASN A 40 -13.57 8.66 -2.24
CA ASN A 40 -14.68 8.82 -3.18
C ASN A 40 -14.23 9.04 -4.63
N SER A 41 -12.93 9.02 -4.91
CA SER A 41 -12.37 9.20 -6.25
C SER A 41 -11.67 7.92 -6.67
N PRO A 42 -11.79 7.48 -7.94
CA PRO A 42 -11.07 6.30 -8.42
C PRO A 42 -9.54 6.44 -8.29
N TYR A 43 -9.02 7.67 -8.27
CA TYR A 43 -7.59 7.94 -8.11
C TYR A 43 -7.07 7.70 -6.67
N GLY A 44 -7.95 7.78 -5.66
CA GLY A 44 -7.60 7.59 -4.25
C GLY A 44 -8.27 6.38 -3.60
N ALA A 45 -9.21 5.74 -4.30
CA ALA A 45 -9.90 4.56 -3.83
C ALA A 45 -8.99 3.32 -3.87
N CYS A 46 -9.12 2.47 -2.86
CA CYS A 46 -8.46 1.16 -2.86
C CYS A 46 -9.14 0.27 -3.91
N GLU A 47 -8.36 -0.30 -4.84
CA GLU A 47 -8.85 -1.17 -5.93
C GLU A 47 -9.53 -2.47 -5.45
N HIS A 48 -9.44 -2.79 -4.17
CA HIS A 48 -10.00 -4.03 -3.62
C HIS A 48 -11.26 -3.84 -2.77
N CYS A 49 -11.59 -2.59 -2.42
CA CYS A 49 -12.81 -2.29 -1.68
C CYS A 49 -13.51 -1.03 -2.21
N ASP A 50 -13.07 -0.52 -3.35
CA ASP A 50 -13.60 0.67 -4.03
C ASP A 50 -13.74 1.90 -3.10
N GLY A 51 -12.82 2.02 -2.13
CA GLY A 51 -12.83 3.12 -1.16
C GLY A 51 -13.82 2.97 -0.01
N LEU A 52 -14.55 1.85 0.11
CA LEU A 52 -15.48 1.58 1.21
C LEU A 52 -14.77 1.26 2.53
N GLY A 53 -13.56 0.71 2.47
CA GLY A 53 -12.79 0.31 3.65
C GLY A 53 -13.22 -1.02 4.28
N THR A 54 -14.22 -1.69 3.69
CA THR A 54 -14.72 -3.00 4.14
C THR A 54 -14.86 -3.95 2.97
N ARG A 55 -14.97 -5.26 3.24
CA ARG A 55 -15.28 -6.29 2.26
C ARG A 55 -16.43 -7.14 2.77
N PHE A 56 -17.23 -7.63 1.84
CA PHE A 56 -18.25 -8.63 2.16
C PHE A 56 -17.59 -10.00 2.14
N GLU A 57 -17.41 -10.56 3.32
CA GLU A 57 -16.88 -11.90 3.52
C GLU A 57 -17.97 -12.77 4.16
N VAL A 58 -17.96 -14.06 3.84
CA VAL A 58 -18.91 -15.02 4.40
C VAL A 58 -18.49 -15.35 5.82
N ASP A 59 -19.39 -15.15 6.77
CA ASP A 59 -19.16 -15.53 8.15
C ASP A 59 -19.38 -17.05 8.33
N PRO A 60 -18.35 -17.82 8.69
CA PRO A 60 -18.47 -19.26 8.86
C PRO A 60 -19.46 -19.66 9.96
N GLU A 61 -19.67 -18.83 10.98
CA GLU A 61 -20.62 -19.12 12.06
C GLU A 61 -22.08 -19.02 11.58
N LEU A 62 -22.34 -18.17 10.59
CA LEU A 62 -23.65 -18.08 9.93
C LEU A 62 -23.88 -19.25 8.98
N VAL A 63 -22.82 -19.79 8.38
CA VAL A 63 -22.91 -20.95 7.47
C VAL A 63 -23.12 -22.26 8.22
N ILE A 64 -22.52 -22.42 9.41
CA ILE A 64 -22.64 -23.65 10.22
C ILE A 64 -23.28 -23.29 11.57
N PRO A 65 -24.62 -23.12 11.62
CA PRO A 65 -25.30 -22.69 12.85
C PRO A 65 -25.22 -23.73 13.97
N ASN A 66 -25.03 -25.02 13.63
CA ASN A 66 -24.83 -26.08 14.61
C ASN A 66 -23.70 -27.03 14.14
N PRO A 67 -22.49 -26.90 14.70
CA PRO A 67 -21.33 -27.71 14.30
C PRO A 67 -21.40 -29.17 14.76
N GLU A 68 -22.34 -29.50 15.65
CA GLU A 68 -22.52 -30.87 16.16
C GLU A 68 -23.39 -31.73 15.23
N LEU A 69 -24.11 -31.12 14.28
CA LEU A 69 -24.87 -31.86 13.27
C LEU A 69 -23.92 -32.39 12.18
N SER A 70 -24.18 -33.59 11.69
CA SER A 70 -23.50 -34.04 10.47
C SER A 70 -24.00 -33.25 9.26
N ILE A 71 -23.20 -33.26 8.19
CA ILE A 71 -23.57 -32.61 6.91
C ILE A 71 -24.91 -33.16 6.38
N ASN A 72 -25.15 -34.46 6.54
CA ASN A 72 -26.39 -35.12 6.10
C ASN A 72 -27.62 -34.71 6.93
N GLU A 73 -27.40 -34.19 8.14
CA GLU A 73 -28.46 -33.73 9.05
C GLU A 73 -28.75 -32.22 8.90
N GLY A 74 -28.12 -31.55 7.94
CA GLY A 74 -28.40 -30.14 7.63
C GLY A 74 -27.55 -29.15 8.43
N ALA A 75 -26.28 -29.50 8.70
CA ALA A 75 -25.35 -28.60 9.39
C ALA A 75 -25.02 -27.30 8.62
N ILE A 76 -25.30 -27.23 7.31
CA ILE A 76 -24.98 -26.08 6.46
C ILE A 76 -26.26 -25.27 6.18
N ALA A 77 -26.26 -24.00 6.57
CA ALA A 77 -27.28 -23.01 6.25
C ALA A 77 -26.95 -22.27 4.92
N PRO A 78 -27.97 -21.79 4.19
CA PRO A 78 -27.80 -21.06 2.93
C PRO A 78 -27.26 -19.63 3.10
#